data_AF-A0A833NZW6-F1
#
_entry.id   AF-A0A833NZW6-F1
#
_cell.length_a   1.000
_cell.length_b   1.000
_cell.length_c   1.000
_cell.angle_alpha   90.00
_cell.angle_beta   90.00
_cell.angle_gamma   90.00
#
_symmetry.space_group_name_H-M   'P 1'
#
loop_
_entity.id
_entity.type
_entity.pdbx_description
1 polymer ?
#
loop_
_entity_poly.entity_id
_entity_poly.type
_entity_poly.pdbx_seq_one_letter_code
_entity_poly.pdbx_strand_id
1 'polypeptide(L)'
;MKRVLIFIALFITALALFALPAARAEIWSEVTGDAKEHVTYICAPCCKLTNYHPTRTVRARLFTMMDPRVLILKPQDTETFMTPKGCMTAGFGLEVMFIN
;
A
#
# COMPACT_ATOMS: atom_id res chain seq x y z
N MET A 1 -29.64 30.19 20.58
CA MET A 1 -28.42 29.59 21.17
C MET A 1 -28.34 28.07 20.98
N LYS A 2 -29.36 27.26 21.35
CA LYS A 2 -29.36 25.78 21.15
C LYS A 2 -29.09 25.31 19.71
N ARG A 3 -29.68 25.96 18.70
CA ARG A 3 -29.51 25.58 17.29
C ARG A 3 -28.08 25.78 16.78
N VAL A 4 -27.41 26.85 17.22
CA VAL A 4 -26.03 27.18 16.84
C VAL A 4 -25.05 26.12 17.37
N LEU A 5 -25.27 25.64 18.60
CA LEU A 5 -24.46 24.56 19.19
C LEU A 5 -24.58 23.23 18.44
N ILE A 6 -25.76 22.93 17.86
CA ILE A 6 -25.97 21.72 17.05
C ILE A 6 -25.18 21.82 15.73
N PHE A 7 -25.19 22.98 15.07
CA PHE A 7 -24.43 23.18 13.83
C PHE A 7 -22.92 23.11 14.07
N ILE A 8 -22.45 23.66 15.19
CA ILE A 8 -21.03 23.57 15.57
C ILE A 8 -20.65 22.11 15.85
N ALA A 9 -21.49 21.36 16.57
CA ALA A 9 -21.25 19.95 16.84
C ALA A 9 -21.18 19.12 15.55
N LEU A 10 -22.12 19.33 14.62
CA LEU A 10 -22.15 18.66 13.32
C LEU A 10 -20.91 18.97 12.47
N PHE A 11 -20.49 20.23 12.47
CA PHE A 11 -19.29 20.67 11.74
C PHE A 11 -18.01 20.04 12.30
N ILE A 12 -17.88 19.96 13.63
CA ILE A 12 -16.73 19.31 14.29
C ILE A 12 -16.72 17.81 14.00
N THR A 13 -17.88 17.14 14.06
CA THR A 13 -17.95 15.70 13.71
C THR A 13 -17.63 15.43 12.26
N ALA A 14 -18.05 16.32 11.34
CA ALA A 14 -17.68 16.21 9.94
C ALA A 14 -16.17 16.40 9.75
N LEU A 15 -15.57 17.42 10.38
CA LEU A 15 -14.12 17.64 10.30
C LEU A 15 -13.31 16.46 10.85
N ALA A 16 -13.76 15.85 11.95
CA ALA A 16 -13.11 14.69 12.57
C ALA A 16 -13.14 13.44 11.66
N LEU A 17 -14.20 13.26 10.87
CA LEU A 17 -14.30 12.17 9.88
C LEU A 17 -13.34 12.36 8.70
N PHE A 18 -13.04 13.60 8.31
CA PHE A 18 -12.06 13.89 7.24
C PHE A 18 -10.60 13.93 7.74
N ALA A 19 -10.39 14.07 9.06
CA ALA A 19 -9.07 14.14 9.67
C ALA A 19 -8.48 12.78 10.06
N LEU A 20 -9.19 11.66 9.82
CA LEU A 20 -8.62 10.34 10.03
C LEU A 20 -7.43 10.17 9.08
N PRO A 21 -6.20 10.02 9.60
CA PRO A 21 -5.07 9.71 8.75
C PRO A 21 -5.41 8.40 8.04
N ALA A 22 -5.36 8.39 6.71
CA ALA A 22 -5.31 7.14 5.98
C ALA A 22 -4.13 6.38 6.57
N ALA A 23 -4.42 5.38 7.40
CA ALA A 23 -3.41 4.58 8.08
C ALA A 23 -2.54 4.00 6.98
N ARG A 24 -1.38 4.62 6.76
CA ARG A 24 -0.36 4.08 5.87
C ARG A 24 0.04 2.81 6.56
N ALA A 25 -0.46 1.69 6.06
CA ALA A 25 0.03 0.44 6.57
C ALA A 25 1.49 0.33 6.17
N GLU A 26 2.33 0.44 7.16
CA GLU A 26 3.77 0.39 7.01
C GLU A 26 4.14 -1.05 6.68
N ILE A 27 4.95 -1.22 5.63
CA ILE A 27 5.75 -2.43 5.46
C ILE A 27 6.53 -2.58 6.77
N TRP A 28 6.54 -3.77 7.36
CA TRP A 28 7.26 -4.01 8.63
C TRP A 28 8.78 -3.86 8.48
N SER A 29 9.28 -3.81 7.24
CA SER A 29 10.67 -3.62 6.88
C SER A 29 10.80 -2.64 5.71
N GLU A 30 11.99 -2.12 5.45
CA GLU A 30 12.27 -1.46 4.17
C GLU A 30 12.12 -2.44 3.00
N VAL A 31 11.92 -1.90 1.79
CA VAL A 31 11.95 -2.68 0.55
C VAL A 31 13.39 -3.11 0.26
N THR A 32 13.59 -4.40 0.00
CA THR A 32 14.91 -5.00 -0.21
C THR A 32 15.06 -5.54 -1.64
N GLY A 33 16.29 -5.87 -2.05
CA GLY A 33 16.59 -6.42 -3.38
C GLY A 33 17.15 -5.41 -4.38
N ASP A 34 17.54 -5.88 -5.56
CA ASP A 34 18.26 -5.10 -6.58
C ASP A 34 17.38 -4.08 -7.32
N ALA A 35 16.06 -4.28 -7.30
CA ALA A 35 15.09 -3.39 -7.93
C ALA A 35 14.46 -2.39 -6.93
N LYS A 36 14.94 -2.32 -5.69
CA LYS A 36 14.29 -1.56 -4.59
C LYS A 36 14.06 -0.08 -4.91
N GLU A 37 15.00 0.56 -5.62
CA GLU A 37 14.95 1.99 -5.95
C GLU A 37 13.95 2.28 -7.08
N HIS A 38 13.47 1.25 -7.76
CA HIS A 38 12.54 1.34 -8.88
C HIS A 38 11.14 0.83 -8.54
N VAL A 39 10.90 0.44 -7.28
CA VAL A 39 9.59 0.00 -6.82
C VAL A 39 9.13 0.87 -5.67
N THR A 40 7.88 1.34 -5.76
CA THR A 40 7.22 1.94 -4.61
C THR A 40 6.03 1.12 -4.16
N TYR A 41 5.56 1.49 -2.98
CA TYR A 41 4.55 0.78 -2.26
C TYR A 41 3.62 1.75 -1.54
N ILE A 42 2.31 1.55 -1.70
CA ILE A 42 1.29 2.35 -1.01
C ILE A 42 0.14 1.45 -0.58
N CYS A 43 -0.23 1.48 0.70
CA CYS A 43 -1.46 0.85 1.20
C CYS A 43 -2.47 1.90 1.64
N ALA A 44 -3.42 2.18 0.76
CA ALA A 44 -4.61 2.96 1.07
C ALA A 44 -5.66 2.77 -0.05
N PRO A 45 -6.75 2.00 0.14
CA PRO A 45 -7.03 1.04 1.22
C PRO A 45 -6.34 -0.33 1.02
N CYS A 46 -5.97 -0.64 -0.22
CA CYS A 46 -5.24 -1.86 -0.59
C CYS A 46 -3.79 -1.54 -0.90
N CYS A 47 -2.91 -2.51 -0.68
CA CYS A 47 -1.50 -2.40 -0.96
C CYS A 47 -1.22 -2.58 -2.46
N LYS A 48 -0.71 -1.50 -3.06
CA LYS A 48 -0.31 -1.43 -4.45
C LYS A 48 1.20 -1.30 -4.54
N LEU A 49 1.78 -2.00 -5.51
CA LEU A 49 3.17 -1.84 -5.89
C LEU A 49 3.22 -1.27 -7.28
N THR A 50 4.13 -0.34 -7.48
CA THR A 50 4.38 0.25 -8.79
C THR A 50 5.83 0.04 -9.16
N ASN A 51 6.07 -0.50 -10.36
CA ASN A 51 7.41 -0.58 -10.94
C ASN A 51 7.63 0.63 -11.85
N TYR A 52 8.50 1.55 -11.44
CA TYR A 52 8.87 2.73 -12.24
C TYR A 52 10.04 2.49 -13.19
N HIS A 53 10.63 1.29 -13.20
CA HIS A 53 11.70 1.01 -14.17
C HIS A 53 11.12 1.09 -15.60
N PRO A 54 11.75 1.84 -16.52
CA PRO A 54 11.18 2.12 -17.84
C PRO A 54 11.11 0.89 -18.75
N THR A 55 12.03 -0.07 -18.57
CA THR A 55 12.19 -1.20 -19.52
C THR A 55 12.28 -2.58 -18.88
N ARG A 56 12.38 -2.69 -17.55
CA ARG A 56 12.65 -3.97 -16.88
C ARG A 56 11.46 -4.42 -16.07
N THR A 57 11.16 -5.70 -16.18
CA THR A 57 10.17 -6.37 -15.36
C THR A 57 10.77 -6.67 -13.98
N VAL A 58 9.97 -6.50 -12.94
CA VAL A 58 10.36 -6.75 -11.55
C VAL A 58 9.51 -7.87 -10.98
N ARG A 59 10.17 -8.83 -10.32
CA ARG A 59 9.54 -9.83 -9.47
C ARG A 59 9.51 -9.30 -8.04
N ALA A 60 8.31 -9.06 -7.52
CA ALA A 60 8.08 -8.67 -6.14
C ALA A 60 7.67 -9.89 -5.31
N ARG A 61 8.50 -10.27 -4.34
CA ARG A 61 8.24 -11.32 -3.36
C ARG A 61 7.87 -10.71 -2.02
N LEU A 62 6.73 -11.12 -1.51
CA LEU A 62 6.17 -10.61 -0.27
C LEU A 62 6.30 -11.69 0.81
N PHE A 63 6.98 -11.36 1.91
CA PHE A 63 7.14 -12.23 3.06
C PHE A 63 5.96 -12.04 4.00
N THR A 64 5.03 -13.01 4.01
CA THR A 64 4.03 -13.15 5.09
C THR A 64 4.35 -14.37 5.93
N MET A 65 3.84 -14.41 7.15
CA MET A 65 3.93 -15.61 8.01
C MET A 65 3.21 -16.83 7.43
N MET A 66 2.27 -16.65 6.49
CA MET A 66 1.38 -17.73 6.05
C MET A 66 1.67 -18.26 4.65
N ASP A 67 2.37 -17.52 3.79
CA ASP A 67 2.98 -18.02 2.54
C ASP A 67 3.66 -16.85 1.79
N PRO A 68 4.82 -17.06 1.13
CA PRO A 68 5.41 -16.05 0.27
C PRO A 68 4.58 -15.88 -1.01
N ARG A 69 4.11 -14.66 -1.29
CA ARG A 69 3.41 -14.35 -2.55
C ARG A 69 4.35 -13.65 -3.51
N VAL A 70 4.16 -13.91 -4.80
CA VAL A 70 4.98 -13.32 -5.87
C VAL A 70 4.07 -12.58 -6.84
N LEU A 71 4.43 -11.35 -7.15
CA LEU A 71 3.87 -10.57 -8.25
C LEU A 71 4.95 -10.29 -9.29
N ILE A 72 4.53 -10.24 -10.55
CA ILE A 72 5.39 -9.85 -11.67
C ILE A 72 4.88 -8.50 -12.16
N LEU A 73 5.66 -7.45 -11.97
CA LEU A 73 5.33 -6.10 -12.42
C LEU A 73 6.06 -5.80 -13.72
N LYS A 74 5.31 -5.54 -14.79
CA LYS A 74 5.87 -5.06 -16.05
C LYS A 74 6.47 -3.65 -15.88
N PRO A 75 7.25 -3.16 -16.86
CA PRO A 75 7.73 -1.79 -16.84
C PRO A 75 6.57 -0.80 -16.73
N GLN A 76 6.68 0.18 -15.84
CA GLN A 76 5.67 1.21 -15.58
C GLN A 76 4.29 0.69 -15.11
N ASP A 77 4.27 -0.54 -14.61
CA ASP A 77 3.05 -1.22 -14.20
C ASP A 77 2.74 -1.02 -12.72
N THR A 78 1.45 -1.12 -12.36
CA THR A 78 0.99 -1.08 -10.97
C THR A 78 0.08 -2.26 -10.69
N GLU A 79 0.48 -3.07 -9.73
CA GLU A 79 -0.25 -4.27 -9.32
C GLU A 79 -0.71 -4.18 -7.87
N THR A 80 -1.86 -4.78 -7.59
CA THR A 80 -2.41 -4.85 -6.22
C THR A 80 -2.10 -6.21 -5.62
N PHE A 81 -1.55 -6.24 -4.41
CA PHE A 81 -1.39 -7.51 -3.69
C PHE A 81 -2.74 -8.05 -3.24
N MET A 82 -3.12 -9.18 -3.83
CA MET A 82 -4.33 -9.92 -3.50
C MET A 82 -4.00 -11.19 -2.72
N THR A 83 -4.79 -11.48 -1.69
CA THR A 83 -4.84 -12.77 -1.00
C THR A 83 -6.17 -13.47 -1.33
N PRO A 84 -6.30 -14.77 -1.05
CA PRO A 84 -7.59 -15.46 -1.16
C PRO A 84 -8.71 -14.83 -0.33
N LYS A 85 -8.37 -14.08 0.74
CA LYS A 85 -9.33 -13.42 1.63
C LYS A 85 -9.63 -11.96 1.24
N GLY A 86 -9.01 -11.45 0.17
CA GLY A 86 -9.14 -10.05 -0.26
C GLY A 86 -7.79 -9.37 -0.45
N CYS A 87 -7.81 -8.06 -0.74
CA CYS A 87 -6.58 -7.29 -0.92
C CYS A 87 -5.80 -7.19 0.39
N MET A 88 -4.48 -7.17 0.29
CA MET A 88 -3.63 -6.93 1.44
C MET A 88 -3.74 -5.47 1.86
N THR A 89 -3.77 -5.26 3.18
CA THR A 89 -3.86 -3.93 3.75
C THR A 89 -2.65 -3.58 4.62
N ALA A 90 -1.86 -4.55 5.13
CA ALA A 90 -0.67 -4.31 5.97
C ALA A 90 0.20 -5.59 6.16
N GLY A 91 1.37 -5.44 6.80
CA GLY A 91 2.01 -6.52 7.58
C GLY A 91 2.91 -7.50 6.82
N PHE A 92 3.88 -7.00 6.06
CA PHE A 92 4.78 -7.82 5.28
C PHE A 92 6.16 -7.20 5.11
N GLY A 93 7.15 -8.03 4.78
CA GLY A 93 8.41 -7.60 4.17
C GLY A 93 8.34 -7.73 2.65
N LEU A 94 9.07 -6.88 1.92
CA LEU A 94 9.09 -6.88 0.46
C LEU A 94 10.52 -7.02 -0.07
N GLU A 95 10.75 -8.03 -0.90
CA GLU A 95 11.96 -8.21 -1.70
C GLU A 95 11.60 -8.08 -3.18
N VAL A 96 12.29 -7.20 -3.90
CA VAL A 96 12.06 -6.94 -5.31
C VAL A 96 13.32 -7.22 -6.11
N MET A 97 13.17 -8.03 -7.14
CA MET A 97 14.27 -8.44 -8.00
C MET A 97 13.96 -8.16 -9.46
N PHE A 98 14.93 -7.70 -10.24
CA PHE A 98 14.76 -7.71 -11.69
C PHE A 98 14.65 -9.13 -12.23
N ILE A 99 13.83 -9.29 -13.27
CA ILE A 99 13.77 -10.53 -14.04
C ILE A 99 14.74 -10.38 -15.22
N ASN A 100 15.62 -11.37 -15.38
CA ASN A 100 16.53 -11.47 -16.53
C ASN A 100 15.86 -12.26 -17.64
#